data_AF-W7KN31-F1
#
_entry.id   AF-W7KN31-F1
#
_cell.length_a   1.000
_cell.length_b   1.000
_cell.length_c   1.000
_cell.angle_alpha   90.00
_cell.angle_beta   90.00
_cell.angle_gamma   90.00
#
_symmetry.space_group_name_H-M   'P 1'
#
loop_
_entity.id
_entity.type
_entity.pdbx_description
1 polymer ?
#
loop_
_entity_poly.entity_id
_entity_poly.type
_entity_poly.pdbx_seq_one_letter_code
_entity_poly.pdbx_strand_id
1 'polypeptide(L)' 'MELKKAVDRRKSHLISRLIKAGFIKTHDGRQLYELPLAELERLHIDYKCQAAPQFEIKQVN' A
#
# COMPACT_ATOMS: atom_id res chain seq x y z
N MET A 1 -13.23 5.65 -21.40
CA MET A 1 -13.25 5.09 -20.03
C MET A 1 -12.05 5.60 -19.24
N GLU A 2 -12.10 6.84 -18.76
CA GLU A 2 -10.97 7.48 -18.07
C GLU A 2 -10.78 6.96 -16.63
N LEU A 3 -11.87 6.55 -15.97
CA LEU A 3 -11.82 5.98 -14.62
C LEU A 3 -11.00 4.69 -14.54
N LYS A 4 -11.20 3.77 -15.49
CA LYS A 4 -10.44 2.50 -15.53
C LYS A 4 -8.93 2.76 -15.66
N LYS A 5 -8.53 3.67 -16.55
CA LYS A 5 -7.13 4.06 -16.71
C LYS A 5 -6.55 4.69 -15.44
N ALA A 6 -7.32 5.52 -14.75
CA ALA A 6 -6.89 6.12 -13.47
C ALA A 6 -6.67 5.06 -12.39
N VAL A 7 -7.57 4.07 -12.29
CA VAL A 7 -7.44 2.93 -11.38
C VAL A 7 -6.20 2.09 -11.72
N ASP A 8 -5.99 1.74 -12.99
CA ASP A 8 -4.82 0.96 -13.43
C ASP A 8 -3.49 1.69 -13.16
N ARG A 9 -3.44 3.00 -13.40
CA ARG A 9 -2.27 3.85 -13.06
C ARG A 9 -2.00 3.83 -11.57
N ARG A 10 -3.04 3.98 -10.74
CA ARG A 10 -2.90 3.97 -9.28
C ARG A 10 -2.41 2.60 -8.78
N LYS A 11 -2.97 1.50 -9.29
CA LYS A 11 -2.51 0.14 -8.96
C LYS A 11 -1.04 -0.05 -9.31
N SER A 12 -0.65 0.27 -10.54
CA SER A 12 0.74 0.15 -10.99
C SER A 12 1.71 0.95 -10.11
N HIS A 13 1.31 2.16 -9.71
CA HIS A 13 2.11 2.98 -8.80
C HIS A 13 2.30 2.33 -7.43
N LEU A 14 1.23 1.82 -6.82
CA LEU A 14 1.28 1.17 -5.50
C LEU A 14 2.11 -0.11 -5.54
N ILE A 15 1.91 -0.94 -6.56
CA ILE A 15 2.66 -2.18 -6.75
C ILE A 15 4.17 -1.88 -6.87
N SER A 16 4.56 -0.88 -7.67
CA SER A 16 5.97 -0.50 -7.80
C SER A 16 6.57 -0.06 -6.46
N ARG A 17 5.82 0.70 -5.64
CA ARG A 17 6.29 1.13 -4.32
C ARG A 17 6.40 -0.04 -3.33
N LEU A 18 5.43 -0.95 -3.33
CA LEU A 18 5.43 -2.13 -2.47
C LEU A 18 6.57 -3.09 -2.83
N ILE A 19 6.83 -3.31 -4.12
CA ILE A 19 7.98 -4.11 -4.59
C ILE A 19 9.31 -3.48 -4.15
N LYS A 20 9.46 -2.16 -4.30
CA LYS A 20 10.66 -1.43 -3.84
C LYS A 20 10.88 -1.54 -2.32
N ALA A 21 9.79 -1.71 -1.56
CA ALA A 21 9.82 -1.94 -0.12
C ALA A 21 10.05 -3.41 0.25
N GLY A 22 10.17 -4.32 -0.71
CA GLY A 22 10.42 -5.75 -0.49
C GLY A 22 9.16 -6.63 -0.44
N PHE A 23 7.97 -6.06 -0.64
CA PHE A 23 6.73 -6.84 -0.69
C PHE A 23 6.57 -7.46 -2.09
N ILE A 24 6.65 -8.79 -2.16
CA ILE A 24 6.48 -9.54 -3.43
C ILE A 24 5.15 -10.31 -3.42
N LYS A 25 4.76 -10.83 -2.26
CA LYS A 25 3.52 -11.59 -2.05
C LYS A 25 2.83 -11.13 -0.77
N THR A 26 1.52 -11.28 -0.75
CA THR A 26 0.73 -11.12 0.47
C THR A 26 0.89 -12.32 1.41
N HIS A 27 0.47 -12.17 2.65
CA HIS A 27 0.48 -13.26 3.64
C HIS A 27 -0.38 -14.46 3.20
N ASP A 28 -1.44 -14.21 2.43
CA ASP A 28 -2.30 -15.24 1.83
C ASP A 28 -1.66 -15.95 0.60
N GLY A 29 -0.44 -15.58 0.23
CA GLY A 29 0.25 -16.13 -0.94
C GLY A 29 -0.16 -15.53 -2.29
N ARG A 30 -1.16 -14.62 -2.33
CA ARG A 30 -1.56 -13.89 -3.54
C ARG A 30 -0.48 -12.89 -3.96
N GLN A 31 -0.30 -12.72 -5.27
CA GLN A 31 0.61 -11.72 -5.84
C GLN A 31 -0.02 -10.32 -5.80
N LEU A 32 0.82 -9.28 -5.74
CA LEU A 32 0.35 -7.89 -5.69
C LEU A 32 -0.51 -7.49 -6.91
N TYR A 33 -0.24 -8.07 -8.08
CA TYR A 33 -1.01 -7.81 -9.31
C TYR A 33 -2.44 -8.35 -9.27
N GLU A 34 -2.69 -9.35 -8.41
CA GLU A 34 -4.00 -9.98 -8.26
C GLU A 34 -4.90 -9.21 -7.28
N LEU A 35 -4.33 -8.22 -6.57
CA LEU A 35 -5.05 -7.47 -5.57
C LEU A 35 -5.95 -6.38 -6.18
N PRO A 36 -7.15 -6.15 -5.60
CA PRO A 36 -7.92 -4.96 -5.87
C PRO A 36 -7.20 -3.71 -5.35
N LEU A 37 -7.59 -2.54 -5.87
CA LEU A 37 -6.91 -1.29 -5.54
C LEU A 37 -6.97 -0.98 -4.04
N ALA A 38 -8.12 -1.21 -3.41
CA ALA A 38 -8.31 -0.98 -1.97
C ALA A 38 -7.32 -1.77 -1.11
N GLU A 39 -7.07 -3.03 -1.45
CA GLU A 39 -6.12 -3.89 -0.72
C GLU A 39 -4.67 -3.42 -0.89
N LEU A 40 -4.30 -2.99 -2.11
CA LEU A 40 -2.99 -2.38 -2.37
C LEU A 40 -2.80 -1.09 -1.58
N GLU A 41 -3.84 -0.27 -1.46
CA GLU A 41 -3.81 0.96 -0.66
C GLU A 41 -3.68 0.66 0.83
N ARG A 42 -4.41 -0.34 1.34
CA ARG A 42 -4.30 -0.78 2.73
C ARG A 42 -2.89 -1.25 3.07
N LEU A 43 -2.32 -2.14 2.26
CA LEU A 43 -0.93 -2.61 2.42
C LEU A 43 0.07 -1.46 2.37
N HIS A 44 -0.14 -0.49 1.48
CA HIS A 44 0.73 0.67 1.38
C HIS A 44 0.65 1.57 2.62
N ILE A 45 -0.55 1.78 3.16
CA ILE A 45 -0.77 2.53 4.40
C ILE A 45 -0.11 1.80 5.56
N ASP A 46 -0.33 0.50 5.73
CA ASP A 46 0.24 -0.28 6.82
C ASP A 46 1.77 -0.25 6.77
N TYR A 47 2.37 -0.44 5.58
CA TYR A 47 3.81 -0.28 5.38
C TYR A 47 4.30 1.11 5.80
N LYS A 48 3.59 2.18 5.40
CA LYS A 48 3.96 3.55 5.74
C LYS A 48 3.80 3.86 7.23
N CYS A 49 2.83 3.26 7.91
CA CYS A 49 2.63 3.38 9.34
C CYS A 49 3.70 2.61 10.13
N GLN A 50 4.07 1.39 9.70
CA GLN A 50 5.16 0.63 10.34
C GLN A 50 6.54 1.29 10.14
N ALA A 51 6.74 1.95 9.00
CA ALA A 51 7.95 2.71 8.72
C ALA A 51 7.98 4.09 9.41
N ALA A 52 6.87 4.56 9.98
CA ALA A 52 6.84 5.79 10.73
C ALA A 52 7.34 5.50 12.17
N PRO A 53 8.30 6.28 12.70
CA PRO A 53 8.63 6.18 14.11
C PRO A 53 7.36 6.45 14.93
N GLN A 54 7.14 5.65 15.97
CA GLN A 54 6.01 5.78 16.88
C GLN A 54 6.06 7.18 17.53
N PHE A 55 5.29 8.12 17.03
CA PHE A 55 5.16 9.43 17.67
C PHE A 55 4.21 9.28 18.86
N GLU A 56 4.75 9.24 20.08
CA GLU A 56 3.97 9.43 21.30
C GLU A 56 3.34 10.83 21.25
N ILE A 57 2.02 10.89 21.04
CA ILE A 57 1.27 12.13 21.24
C ILE A 57 1.19 12.36 22.75
N LYS A 58 2.14 13.11 23.29
CA LYS A 58 2.04 13.63 24.65
C LYS A 58 0.91 14.64 24.68
N GLN A 59 -0.23 14.26 25.26
CA GLN A 59 -1.27 15.22 25.58
C GLN A 59 -0.72 16.21 26.60
N VAL A 60 -0.66 17.48 26.23
CA VAL A 60 -0.40 18.57 27.16
C VAL A 60 -1.71 18.84 27.88
N ASN A 61 -1.71 18.56 29.19
CA ASN A 61 -2.80 18.87 30.10
C ASN A 61 -2.72 20.34 30.55
#